data_AF-G2I720-F1
#
_entry.id   AF-G2I720-F1
#
_cell.length_a   1.000
_cell.length_b   1.000
_cell.length_c   1.000
_cell.angle_alpha   90.00
_cell.angle_beta   90.00
_cell.angle_gamma   90.00
#
_symmetry.space_group_name_H-M   'P 1'
#
loop_
_entity.id
_entity.type
_entity.pdbx_description
1 polymer ?
#
loop_
_entity_poly.entity_id
_entity_poly.type
_entity_poly.pdbx_seq_one_letter_code
_entity_poly.pdbx_strand_id
1 'polypeptide(L)' 'MLDGRELYAGAQWTHVQRFARALQARGQDAVAIRDETPRPPHVSRPRLSGLPPRRPPPARQA' A
#
# COMPACT_ATOMS: atom_id res chain seq x y z
N MET A 1 2.36 -14.62 11.12
CA MET A 1 3.61 -15.04 11.81
C MET A 1 4.38 -15.93 10.84
N LEU A 2 5.69 -15.69 10.70
CA LEU A 2 6.60 -16.57 9.95
C LEU A 2 7.64 -17.08 10.94
N ASP A 3 7.72 -18.38 11.14
CA ASP A 3 8.70 -19.03 12.03
C ASP A 3 8.72 -18.47 13.47
N GLY A 4 7.54 -18.27 14.06
CA GLY A 4 7.41 -17.68 15.41
C GLY A 4 7.63 -16.17 15.50
N ARG A 5 7.93 -15.49 14.39
CA ARG A 5 8.15 -14.04 14.32
C ARG A 5 6.88 -13.30 13.90
N GLU A 6 6.61 -12.20 14.59
CA GLU A 6 5.50 -11.30 14.26
C GLU A 6 5.82 -10.55 12.97
N LEU A 7 4.90 -10.61 12.00
CA LEU A 7 5.08 -10.00 10.68
C LEU A 7 4.21 -8.75 10.59
N TYR A 8 4.83 -7.62 10.26
CA TYR A 8 4.14 -6.37 9.97
C TYR A 8 4.17 -6.07 8.47
N ALA A 9 2.98 -5.99 7.86
CA ALA A 9 2.82 -5.59 6.47
C ALA A 9 2.58 -4.08 6.39
N GLY A 10 3.56 -3.33 5.88
CA GLY A 10 3.42 -1.89 5.62
C GLY A 10 3.05 -1.61 4.17
N ALA A 11 2.18 -0.63 3.94
CA ALA A 11 1.76 -0.21 2.59
C ALA A 11 2.92 0.35 1.74
N GLN A 12 4.00 0.80 2.38
CA GLN A 12 5.18 1.36 1.74
C GLN A 12 6.45 0.83 2.40
N TRP A 13 7.46 0.51 1.58
CA TRP A 13 8.75 0.00 2.03
C TRP A 13 9.43 0.90 3.08
N THR A 14 9.37 2.21 2.87
CA THR A 14 9.91 3.22 3.81
C THR A 14 9.27 3.15 5.19
N HIS A 15 7.98 2.83 5.26
CA HIS A 15 7.27 2.67 6.54
C HIS A 15 7.79 1.44 7.30
N VAL A 16 7.92 0.30 6.60
CA VAL A 16 8.41 -0.96 7.19
C VAL A 16 9.82 -0.80 7.74
N GLN A 17 10.71 -0.11 7.01
CA GLN A 17 12.06 0.19 7.49
C GLN A 17 12.09 1.05 8.75
N ARG A 18 11.28 2.13 8.80
CA ARG A 18 11.21 3.01 9.98
C ARG A 18 10.65 2.28 11.19
N PHE A 19 9.66 1.42 10.97
CA PHE A 19 9.06 0.61 12.02
C PHE A 19 10.05 -0.41 12.60
N ALA A 20 10.74 -1.18 11.75
CA ALA A 20 11.78 -2.13 12.20
C ALA A 20 12.86 -1.42 13.02
N ARG A 21 13.33 -0.25 12.57
CA ARG A 21 14.31 0.56 13.32
C ARG A 21 13.78 1.03 14.68
N ALA A 22 12.50 1.37 14.78
CA ALA A 22 11.87 1.76 16.04
C ALA A 22 11.77 0.59 17.02
N LEU A 23 11.52 -0.63 16.55
CA LEU A 23 11.51 -1.84 17.38
C LEU A 23 12.93 -2.22 17.85
N GLN A 24 13.91 -2.13 16.95
CA GLN A 24 15.33 -2.33 17.30
C GLN A 24 15.80 -1.34 18.39
N ALA A 25 15.39 -0.07 18.30
CA ALA A 25 15.68 0.93 19.32
C ALA A 25 15.05 0.62 20.69
N ARG A 26 14.03 -0.25 20.74
CA ARG A 26 13.40 -0.77 21.96
C ARG A 26 14.01 -2.10 22.43
N GLY A 27 15.09 -2.56 21.78
CA GLY A 27 15.76 -3.82 22.11
C GLY A 27 15.08 -5.07 21.54
N GLN A 28 14.16 -4.92 20.58
CA GLN A 28 13.50 -6.05 19.93
C GLN A 28 14.24 -6.45 18.65
N ASP A 29 14.39 -7.76 18.43
CA ASP A 29 14.93 -8.30 17.18
C ASP A 29 13.88 -8.19 16.06
N ALA A 30 14.05 -7.22 15.19
CA ALA A 30 13.14 -6.92 14.08
C ALA A 30 13.93 -6.63 12.81
N VAL A 31 13.44 -7.14 11.68
CA VAL A 31 14.05 -6.96 10.35
C VAL A 31 12.97 -6.58 9.34
N ALA A 32 13.27 -5.62 8.46
CA ALA A 32 12.41 -5.27 7.34
C ALA A 32 12.74 -6.17 6.14
N ILE A 33 11.75 -6.91 5.65
CA ILE A 33 11.88 -7.81 4.49
C ILE A 33 10.99 -7.27 3.37
N ARG A 34 11.51 -7.22 2.14
CA ARG A 34 10.69 -6.85 0.97
C ARG A 34 9.78 -8.00 0.61
N ASP A 35 8.53 -7.67 0.33
CA ASP A 35 7.62 -8.62 -0.30
C ASP A 35 8.02 -8.75 -1.78
N GLU A 36 8.66 -9.87 -2.11
CA GLU A 36 9.03 -10.23 -3.48
C GLU A 36 7.88 -10.93 -4.21
N THR A 37 6.74 -11.15 -3.53
CA THR A 37 5.57 -11.75 -4.15
C THR A 37 5.16 -10.93 -5.37
N PRO A 38 5.12 -11.54 -6.57
CA PRO A 38 4.75 -10.80 -7.77
C PRO A 38 3.34 -10.25 -7.61
N ARG A 39 3.17 -8.97 -7.96
CA ARG A 39 1.86 -8.33 -7.91
C ARG A 39 0.90 -9.07 -8.85
N PRO A 40 -0.35 -9.31 -8.42
CA PRO A 40 -1.34 -9.86 -9.32
C PRO A 40 -1.50 -8.92 -10.53
N PRO A 41 -1.71 -9.46 -11.73
CA PRO A 41 -1.90 -8.65 -12.92
C PRO A 41 -3.05 -7.67 -12.72
N HIS A 42 -2.87 -6.44 -13.18
CA HIS A 42 -3.90 -5.42 -13.07
C HIS A 42 -5.09 -5.79 -13.97
N VAL A 43 -6.15 -6.32 -13.37
CA VAL A 43 -7.42 -6.50 -14.07
C VAL A 43 -8.12 -5.15 -14.13
N SER A 44 -8.13 -4.54 -15.31
CA SER A 44 -8.94 -3.34 -15.55
C SER A 44 -10.40 -3.67 -15.25
N ARG A 45 -11.03 -2.91 -14.35
CA ARG A 45 -12.46 -3.07 -14.11
C ARG A 45 -13.23 -2.72 -15.39
N PRO A 46 -14.26 -3.50 -15.77
CA PRO A 46 -15.13 -3.14 -16.88
C PRO A 46 -15.65 -1.71 -16.65
N ARG A 47 -15.46 -0.84 -17.65
CA ARG A 47 -16.12 0.47 -17.63
C ARG A 47 -17.61 0.20 -17.79
N LEU A 48 -18.42 0.73 -16.87
CA LEU A 48 -19.87 0.75 -17.04
C LEU A 48 -20.19 1.55 -18.30
N SER A 49 -20.52 0.86 -19.40
CA SER A 49 -21.10 1.46 -20.58
C SER A 49 -22.53 1.90 -20.26
N GLY A 50 -22.93 3.09 -20.74
CA GLY A 50 -24.28 3.63 -20.52
C GLY A 50 -24.43 4.57 -19.31
N LEU A 51 -23.36 4.90 -18.59
CA LEU A 51 -23.40 6.02 -17.65
C LEU A 51 -23.49 7.34 -18.43
N PRO A 52 -24.41 8.25 -18.07
CA PRO A 52 -24.48 9.56 -18.69
C PRO A 52 -23.15 10.30 -18.48
N PRO A 53 -22.72 11.11 -19.46
CA PRO A 53 -21.49 11.89 -19.34
C PRO A 53 -21.52 12.70 -18.04
N ARG A 54 -20.41 12.67 -17.28
CA ARG A 54 -20.28 13.48 -16.07
C ARG A 54 -20.45 14.95 -16.47
N ARG A 55 -21.36 15.65 -15.79
CA ARG A 55 -21.57 17.09 -15.96
C ARG A 55 -20.20 17.78 -15.85
N PRO A 56 -19.86 18.69 -16.78
CA PRO A 56 -18.62 19.44 -16.67
C PRO A 56 -18.60 20.22 -15.35
N PRO A 57 -17.43 20.39 -14.73
CA PRO A 57 -17.31 21.20 -13.52
C PRO A 57 -17.83 22.62 -13.81
N PRO A 58 -18.51 23.27 -12.85
CA PRO A 58 -18.98 24.64 -13.04
C PRO A 58 -17.78 25.53 -13.38
N ALA A 59 -17.93 26.33 -14.44
CA ALA A 59 -16.92 27.30 -14.85
C ALA A 59 -16.59 28.18 -13.64
N ARG A 60 -15.34 28.11 -13.18
CA ARG A 60 -14.81 28.97 -12.14
C ARG A 60 -14.68 30.36 -12.77
N GLN A 61 -15.65 31.24 -12.47
CA GLN A 61 -15.50 32.66 -12.75
C GLN A 61 -14.37 33.20 -11.86
N ALA A 62 -13.44 33.92 -12.50
CA ALA A 62 -12.30 34.57 -11.89
C ALA A 62 -12.73 35.82 -11.10
#